data_AF-A0A959X3Z6-F1
#
_entry.id   AF-A0A959X3Z6-F1
#
_cell.length_a   1.000
_cell.length_b   1.000
_cell.length_c   1.000
_cell.angle_alpha   90.00
_cell.angle_beta   90.00
_cell.angle_gamma   90.00
#
_symmetry.space_group_name_H-M   'P 1'
#
loop_
_entity.id
_entity.type
_entity.pdbx_description
1 polymer ?
#
loop_
_entity_poly.entity_id
_entity_poly.type
_entity_poly.pdbx_seq_one_letter_code
_entity_poly.pdbx_strand_id
1 'polypeptide(L)'
;MLLRTKLFGHTYEFADIKDLLAKANEEKSGDQQAGIAARSAAERVAARHVLAEVPLSALRENPVVPYDEDEVTRAIDDAVNERIYDEIKGWTVGDFREWLLSNKTTSADIRRISNALTGEMVAGVTKLMGNLDLVVAARKIRVVTHNANTMGLPGTLASRLQPNHPTDSVDGIRAAVYEGLSFGSGDSVIGINPSDDTVGSVSRLLEMTWDVIDKWEVPTQNCVLAHV
;
A
#
# COMPACT_ATOMS: atom_id res chain seq x y z
N MET A 1 -13.86 -24.96 -0.85
CA MET A 1 -13.10 -24.33 0.24
C MET A 1 -13.97 -24.33 1.50
N LEU A 2 -13.42 -24.67 2.66
CA LEU A 2 -14.16 -24.65 3.93
C LEU A 2 -13.81 -23.35 4.68
N LEU A 3 -14.74 -22.40 4.74
CA LEU A 3 -14.58 -21.16 5.51
C LEU A 3 -14.94 -21.35 6.98
N ARG A 4 -14.41 -22.42 7.58
CA ARG A 4 -14.70 -22.78 8.97
C ARG A 4 -13.53 -23.50 9.62
N THR A 5 -13.40 -23.35 10.94
CA THR A 5 -12.44 -24.10 11.74
C THR A 5 -13.02 -24.41 13.12
N LYS A 6 -12.48 -25.43 13.79
CA LYS A 6 -12.81 -25.75 15.18
C LYS A 6 -11.57 -25.51 16.05
N LEU A 7 -11.61 -24.50 16.89
CA LEU A 7 -10.54 -24.17 17.84
C LEU A 7 -11.08 -24.25 19.26
N PHE A 8 -10.36 -24.97 20.14
CA PHE A 8 -10.70 -25.12 21.56
C PHE A 8 -12.16 -25.54 21.83
N GLY A 9 -12.72 -26.40 20.98
CA GLY A 9 -14.09 -26.91 21.13
C GLY A 9 -15.18 -26.03 20.49
N HIS A 10 -14.86 -24.81 20.05
CA HIS A 10 -15.79 -23.91 19.38
C HIS A 10 -15.61 -23.97 17.86
N THR A 11 -16.71 -24.06 17.13
CA THR A 11 -16.70 -23.96 15.66
C THR A 11 -16.91 -22.50 15.26
N TYR A 12 -15.97 -21.97 14.47
CA TYR A 12 -16.05 -20.66 13.85
C TYR A 12 -16.31 -20.85 12.36
N GLU A 13 -17.26 -20.09 11.82
CA GLU A 13 -17.65 -20.11 10.41
C GLU A 13 -17.72 -18.66 9.90
N PHE A 14 -17.20 -18.46 8.69
CA PHE A 14 -17.13 -17.17 8.02
C PHE A 14 -18.01 -17.21 6.78
N ALA A 15 -18.78 -16.15 6.55
CA ALA A 15 -19.82 -16.17 5.51
C ALA A 15 -19.23 -16.27 4.10
N ASP A 16 -18.17 -15.52 3.84
CA ASP A 16 -17.48 -15.44 2.57
C ASP A 16 -16.01 -14.99 2.76
N ILE A 17 -15.27 -14.81 1.66
CA ILE A 17 -13.89 -14.32 1.68
C ILE A 17 -13.80 -12.90 2.27
N LYS A 18 -14.82 -12.05 2.05
CA LYS A 18 -14.84 -10.67 2.52
C LYS A 18 -14.93 -10.61 4.04
N ASP A 19 -15.84 -11.39 4.64
CA ASP A 19 -15.98 -11.55 6.10
C ASP A 19 -14.72 -12.15 6.72
N LEU A 20 -14.13 -13.17 6.08
CA LEU A 20 -12.88 -13.78 6.53
C LEU A 20 -11.73 -12.76 6.55
N LEU A 21 -11.54 -12.02 5.45
CA LEU A 21 -10.50 -11.00 5.33
C LEU A 21 -10.70 -9.89 6.37
N ALA A 22 -11.94 -9.46 6.62
CA ALA A 22 -12.23 -8.44 7.62
C ALA A 22 -11.88 -8.91 9.03
N LYS A 23 -12.37 -10.08 9.44
CA LYS A 23 -12.15 -10.61 10.80
C LYS A 23 -10.71 -11.05 11.07
N ALA A 24 -9.92 -11.31 10.03
CA ALA A 24 -8.50 -11.63 10.16
C ALA A 24 -7.63 -10.41 10.51
N ASN A 25 -8.10 -9.17 10.37
CA ASN A 25 -7.33 -7.97 10.75
C ASN A 25 -6.98 -7.94 12.24
N GLU A 26 -5.86 -7.32 12.59
CA GLU A 26 -5.69 -6.78 13.95
C GLU A 26 -6.78 -5.76 14.26
N GLU A 27 -6.99 -5.48 15.54
CA GLU A 27 -8.00 -4.51 15.97
C GLU A 27 -7.78 -3.12 15.34
N LYS A 28 -8.81 -2.60 14.67
CA LYS A 28 -8.85 -1.30 14.01
C LYS A 28 -10.19 -0.64 14.31
N SER A 29 -10.17 0.62 14.73
CA SER A 29 -11.39 1.38 15.06
C SER A 29 -12.35 1.53 13.87
N GLY A 30 -11.82 1.72 12.66
CA GLY A 30 -12.64 1.79 11.44
C GLY A 30 -13.40 0.49 11.17
N ASP A 31 -12.76 -0.67 11.29
CA ASP A 31 -13.39 -1.98 11.09
C ASP A 31 -14.49 -2.24 12.14
N GLN A 32 -14.28 -1.77 13.38
CA GLN A 32 -15.29 -1.84 14.43
C GLN A 32 -16.49 -0.95 14.12
N GLN A 33 -16.26 0.30 13.71
CA GLN A 33 -17.31 1.25 13.33
C GLN A 33 -18.11 0.76 12.12
N ALA A 34 -17.46 0.11 11.16
CA ALA A 34 -18.11 -0.51 10.00
C ALA A 34 -18.82 -1.84 10.34
N GLY A 35 -18.67 -2.38 11.56
CA GLY A 35 -19.31 -3.61 12.00
C GLY A 35 -18.72 -4.90 11.40
N ILE A 36 -17.51 -4.84 10.84
CA ILE A 36 -16.86 -5.96 10.13
C ILE A 36 -15.72 -6.59 10.93
N ALA A 37 -15.32 -5.99 12.05
CA ALA A 37 -14.27 -6.53 12.91
C ALA A 37 -14.65 -7.86 13.57
N ALA A 38 -13.66 -8.68 13.90
CA ALA A 38 -13.85 -9.84 14.76
C ALA A 38 -14.38 -9.41 16.13
N ARG A 39 -15.35 -10.16 16.66
CA ARG A 39 -16.01 -9.90 17.94
C ARG A 39 -15.16 -10.26 19.15
N SER A 40 -14.09 -11.02 18.93
CA SER A 40 -13.15 -11.44 19.97
C SER A 40 -11.77 -11.76 19.39
N ALA A 41 -10.76 -11.78 20.25
CA ALA A 41 -9.43 -12.26 19.88
C ALA A 41 -9.44 -13.72 19.40
N ALA A 42 -10.31 -14.57 19.96
CA ALA A 42 -10.44 -15.97 19.55
C ALA A 42 -11.00 -16.11 18.12
N GLU A 43 -12.03 -15.32 17.78
CA GLU A 43 -12.58 -15.28 16.41
C GLU A 43 -11.53 -14.75 15.41
N ARG A 44 -10.75 -13.73 15.80
CA ARG A 44 -9.66 -13.21 14.97
C ARG A 44 -8.59 -14.28 14.68
N VAL A 45 -8.18 -15.04 15.70
CA VAL A 45 -7.21 -16.14 15.52
C VAL A 45 -7.83 -17.23 14.64
N ALA A 46 -9.11 -17.56 14.83
CA ALA A 46 -9.82 -18.50 13.97
C ALA A 46 -9.86 -18.03 12.51
N ALA A 47 -10.11 -16.75 12.26
CA ALA A 47 -10.12 -16.15 10.94
C ALA A 47 -8.75 -16.25 10.28
N ARG A 48 -7.67 -15.93 11.01
CA ARG A 48 -6.30 -16.08 10.50
C ARG A 48 -5.93 -17.52 10.21
N HIS A 49 -6.37 -18.45 11.05
CA HIS A 49 -6.13 -19.87 10.85
C HIS A 49 -6.84 -20.39 9.59
N VAL A 50 -8.10 -19.98 9.35
CA VAL A 50 -8.81 -20.31 8.10
C VAL A 50 -8.14 -19.63 6.91
N LEU A 51 -7.80 -18.34 7.01
CA LEU A 51 -7.17 -17.56 5.93
C LEU A 51 -5.82 -18.15 5.50
N ALA A 52 -5.02 -18.67 6.44
CA ALA A 52 -3.76 -19.32 6.14
C ALA A 52 -3.90 -20.49 5.15
N GLU A 53 -5.03 -21.21 5.18
CA GLU A 53 -5.29 -22.37 4.34
C GLU A 53 -6.03 -22.03 3.03
N VAL A 54 -6.39 -20.76 2.81
CA VAL A 54 -7.08 -20.33 1.59
C VAL A 54 -6.10 -20.35 0.41
N PRO A 55 -6.42 -21.00 -0.72
CA PRO A 55 -5.60 -20.91 -1.93
C PRO A 55 -5.61 -19.50 -2.51
N LEU A 56 -4.49 -19.04 -3.09
CA LEU A 56 -4.43 -17.76 -3.79
C LEU A 56 -5.48 -17.65 -4.90
N SER A 57 -5.80 -18.76 -5.58
CA SER A 57 -6.87 -18.79 -6.58
C SER A 57 -8.24 -18.40 -6.03
N ALA A 58 -8.59 -18.86 -4.83
CA ALA A 58 -9.86 -18.54 -4.21
C ALA A 58 -9.98 -17.04 -3.89
N LEU A 59 -8.87 -16.36 -3.57
CA LEU A 59 -8.87 -14.90 -3.38
C LEU A 59 -9.06 -14.15 -4.70
N ARG A 60 -8.45 -14.63 -5.79
CA ARG A 60 -8.62 -14.02 -7.13
C ARG A 60 -10.04 -14.20 -7.66
N GLU A 61 -10.59 -15.41 -7.53
CA GLU A 61 -11.92 -15.77 -8.02
C GLU A 61 -13.05 -15.09 -7.23
N ASN A 62 -12.76 -14.54 -6.04
CA ASN A 62 -13.73 -13.89 -5.17
C ASN A 62 -13.22 -12.50 -4.75
N PRO A 63 -13.08 -11.55 -5.70
CA PRO A 63 -12.66 -10.19 -5.38
C PRO A 63 -13.68 -9.53 -4.43
N VAL A 64 -13.23 -8.61 -3.58
CA VAL A 64 -14.13 -8.00 -2.58
C VAL A 64 -15.17 -7.08 -3.20
N VAL A 65 -14.96 -6.64 -4.44
CA VAL A 65 -15.98 -6.01 -5.29
C VAL A 65 -16.03 -6.78 -6.62
N PRO A 66 -17.22 -7.09 -7.18
CA PRO A 66 -17.29 -7.86 -8.42
C PRO A 66 -16.63 -7.15 -9.62
N TYR A 67 -15.97 -7.92 -10.48
CA TYR A 67 -15.29 -7.43 -11.70
C TYR A 67 -16.21 -6.59 -12.61
N ASP A 68 -17.45 -7.05 -12.80
CA ASP A 68 -18.42 -6.38 -13.67
C ASP A 68 -18.96 -5.07 -13.07
N GLU A 69 -18.77 -4.85 -11.76
CA GLU A 69 -19.31 -3.68 -11.05
C GLU A 69 -18.26 -2.60 -10.79
N ASP A 70 -16.96 -2.92 -10.83
CA ASP A 70 -15.90 -2.02 -10.37
C ASP A 70 -14.69 -1.94 -11.32
N GLU A 71 -14.36 -0.72 -11.73
CA GLU A 71 -13.24 -0.47 -12.65
C GLU A 71 -11.88 -0.77 -12.03
N VAL A 72 -11.72 -0.56 -10.72
CA VAL A 72 -10.47 -0.83 -10.01
C VAL A 72 -10.19 -2.34 -9.99
N THR A 73 -11.21 -3.15 -9.73
CA THR A 73 -11.13 -4.61 -9.78
C THR A 73 -10.73 -5.09 -11.17
N ARG A 74 -11.30 -4.52 -12.23
CA ARG A 74 -10.89 -4.84 -13.62
C ARG A 74 -9.44 -4.47 -13.88
N ALA A 75 -9.04 -3.25 -13.53
CA ALA A 75 -7.67 -2.79 -13.72
C ALA A 75 -6.64 -3.67 -12.97
N ILE A 76 -6.99 -4.18 -11.79
CA ILE A 76 -6.15 -5.10 -11.03
C ILE A 76 -6.09 -6.48 -11.71
N ASP A 77 -7.24 -7.08 -12.03
CA ASP A 77 -7.28 -8.45 -12.56
C ASP A 77 -6.73 -8.52 -14.00
N ASP A 78 -7.07 -7.55 -14.86
CA ASP A 78 -6.58 -7.49 -16.24
C ASP A 78 -5.06 -7.30 -16.34
N ALA A 79 -4.43 -6.76 -15.29
CA ALA A 79 -2.98 -6.58 -15.21
C ALA A 79 -2.23 -7.86 -14.76
N VAL A 80 -2.95 -8.92 -14.36
CA VAL A 80 -2.36 -10.17 -13.88
C VAL A 80 -1.70 -10.94 -15.03
N ASN A 81 -0.44 -11.33 -14.83
CA ASN A 81 0.28 -12.22 -15.74
C ASN A 81 -0.16 -13.67 -15.52
N GLU A 82 -1.07 -14.16 -16.38
CA GLU A 82 -1.65 -15.50 -16.26
C GLU A 82 -0.63 -16.63 -16.17
N ARG A 83 0.46 -16.56 -16.94
CA ARG A 83 1.48 -17.62 -16.95
C ARG A 83 2.19 -17.73 -15.60
N ILE A 84 2.49 -16.60 -14.97
CA ILE A 84 3.14 -16.59 -13.64
C ILE A 84 2.11 -16.95 -12.56
N TYR A 85 0.86 -16.50 -12.73
CA TYR A 85 -0.24 -16.85 -11.84
C TYR A 85 -0.48 -18.36 -11.79
N ASP A 86 -0.43 -19.05 -12.93
CA ASP A 86 -0.56 -20.51 -13.00
C ASP A 86 0.48 -21.27 -12.15
N GLU A 87 1.65 -20.68 -11.90
CA GLU A 87 2.69 -21.27 -11.05
C GLU A 87 2.35 -21.18 -9.55
N ILE A 88 1.58 -20.17 -9.13
CA ILE A 88 1.33 -19.84 -7.71
C ILE A 88 -0.13 -20.01 -7.27
N LYS A 89 -1.08 -20.15 -8.20
CA LYS A 89 -2.52 -20.16 -7.90
C LYS A 89 -2.94 -21.19 -6.85
N GLY A 90 -2.21 -22.31 -6.77
CA GLY A 90 -2.43 -23.39 -5.81
C GLY A 90 -1.76 -23.19 -4.45
N TRP A 91 -0.92 -22.17 -4.27
CA TRP A 91 -0.32 -21.86 -2.97
C TRP A 91 -1.41 -21.42 -1.99
N THR A 92 -1.27 -21.81 -0.74
CA THR A 92 -2.08 -21.22 0.33
C THR A 92 -1.53 -19.84 0.70
N VAL A 93 -2.34 -18.99 1.34
CA VAL A 93 -1.85 -17.70 1.88
C VAL A 93 -0.72 -17.92 2.89
N GLY A 94 -0.79 -19.00 3.67
CA GLY A 94 0.26 -19.42 4.60
C GLY A 94 1.56 -19.77 3.87
N ASP A 95 1.50 -20.58 2.82
CA ASP A 95 2.67 -20.91 1.99
C ASP A 95 3.27 -19.66 1.35
N PHE A 96 2.42 -18.74 0.88
CA PHE A 96 2.87 -17.48 0.31
C PHE A 96 3.59 -16.59 1.34
N ARG A 97 3.11 -16.54 2.60
CA ARG A 97 3.80 -15.87 3.71
C ARG A 97 5.19 -16.46 3.93
N GLU A 98 5.28 -17.78 4.05
CA GLU A 98 6.56 -18.46 4.30
C GLU A 98 7.53 -18.29 3.13
N TRP A 99 7.01 -18.32 1.90
CA TRP A 99 7.80 -18.03 0.70
C TRP A 99 8.34 -16.59 0.72
N LEU A 100 7.55 -15.59 1.07
CA LEU A 100 8.02 -14.20 1.20
C LEU A 100 9.09 -14.05 2.30
N LEU A 101 8.96 -14.78 3.41
CA LEU A 101 9.86 -14.68 4.56
C LEU A 101 11.14 -15.52 4.44
N SER A 102 11.16 -16.52 3.56
CA SER A 102 12.33 -17.35 3.28
C SER A 102 13.58 -16.55 2.91
N ASN A 103 14.74 -16.96 3.45
CA ASN A 103 16.05 -16.40 3.07
C ASN A 103 16.50 -16.81 1.66
N LYS A 104 15.84 -17.82 1.07
CA LYS A 104 16.13 -18.26 -0.31
C LYS A 104 15.38 -17.42 -1.36
N THR A 105 14.31 -16.75 -0.95
CA THR A 105 13.49 -15.91 -1.84
C THR A 105 14.15 -14.55 -2.00
N THR A 106 14.54 -14.21 -3.23
CA THR A 106 15.24 -12.97 -3.56
C THR A 106 14.28 -11.84 -3.94
N SER A 107 14.79 -10.61 -3.99
CA SER A 107 14.03 -9.44 -4.48
C SER A 107 13.54 -9.64 -5.92
N ALA A 108 14.35 -10.30 -6.76
CA ALA A 108 14.00 -10.59 -8.15
C ALA A 108 12.85 -11.62 -8.25
N ASP A 109 12.86 -12.63 -7.39
CA ASP A 109 11.77 -13.62 -7.33
C ASP A 109 10.45 -12.93 -6.95
N ILE A 110 10.47 -12.09 -5.91
CA ILE A 110 9.28 -11.34 -5.46
C ILE A 110 8.77 -10.41 -6.57
N ARG A 111 9.66 -9.68 -7.26
CA ARG A 111 9.28 -8.79 -8.36
C ARG A 111 8.72 -9.55 -9.57
N ARG A 112 9.16 -10.79 -9.81
CA ARG A 112 8.57 -11.63 -10.85
C ARG A 112 7.14 -12.02 -10.46
N ILE A 113 6.98 -12.55 -9.24
CA ILE A 113 5.70 -13.01 -8.69
C ILE A 113 4.70 -11.86 -8.50
N SER A 114 5.15 -10.63 -8.24
CA SER A 114 4.23 -9.50 -8.01
C SER A 114 3.30 -9.19 -9.18
N ASN A 115 3.68 -9.57 -10.42
CA ASN A 115 2.81 -9.42 -11.60
C ASN A 115 1.68 -10.46 -11.64
N ALA A 116 1.64 -11.41 -10.71
CA ALA A 116 0.65 -12.48 -10.65
C ALA A 116 -0.30 -12.34 -9.44
N LEU A 117 -0.24 -11.23 -8.71
CA LEU A 117 -0.96 -11.03 -7.46
C LEU A 117 -2.07 -9.99 -7.63
N THR A 118 -3.21 -10.24 -7.01
CA THR A 118 -4.28 -9.24 -6.81
C THR A 118 -4.16 -8.56 -5.44
N GLY A 119 -4.92 -7.48 -5.23
CA GLY A 119 -4.97 -6.77 -3.95
C GLY A 119 -5.39 -7.68 -2.78
N GLU A 120 -6.33 -8.59 -3.00
CA GLU A 120 -6.84 -9.54 -2.02
C GLU A 120 -5.76 -10.54 -1.57
N MET A 121 -4.92 -11.03 -2.49
CA MET A 121 -3.80 -11.91 -2.15
C MET A 121 -2.77 -11.21 -1.25
N VAL A 122 -2.41 -9.97 -1.62
CA VAL A 122 -1.45 -9.15 -0.86
C VAL A 122 -2.03 -8.77 0.52
N ALA A 123 -3.32 -8.43 0.57
CA ALA A 123 -4.02 -8.15 1.83
C ALA A 123 -4.12 -9.41 2.71
N GLY A 124 -4.44 -10.56 2.11
CA GLY A 124 -4.51 -11.85 2.77
C GLY A 124 -3.22 -12.21 3.49
N VAL A 125 -2.08 -12.15 2.77
CA VAL A 125 -0.78 -12.49 3.37
C VAL A 125 -0.36 -11.51 4.45
N THR A 126 -0.64 -10.21 4.25
CA THR A 126 -0.33 -9.14 5.21
C THR A 126 -1.07 -9.35 6.54
N LYS A 127 -2.33 -9.82 6.50
CA LYS A 127 -3.14 -10.13 7.69
C LYS A 127 -2.57 -11.28 8.52
N LEU A 128 -1.71 -12.12 7.94
CA LEU A 128 -1.06 -13.24 8.64
C LEU A 128 0.33 -12.89 9.21
N MET A 129 0.86 -11.70 8.90
CA MET A 129 2.20 -11.28 9.29
C MET A 129 2.20 -10.49 10.60
N GLY A 130 3.14 -10.81 11.48
CA GLY A 130 3.46 -9.95 12.62
C GLY A 130 4.29 -8.73 12.20
N ASN A 131 4.49 -7.78 13.11
CA ASN A 131 5.23 -6.54 12.80
C ASN A 131 6.64 -6.81 12.26
N LEU A 132 7.37 -7.78 12.84
CA LEU A 132 8.71 -8.12 12.37
C LEU A 132 8.68 -8.80 10.99
N ASP A 133 7.69 -9.66 10.72
CA ASP A 133 7.51 -10.29 9.42
C ASP A 133 7.30 -9.23 8.33
N LEU A 134 6.45 -8.23 8.60
CA LEU A 134 6.19 -7.12 7.69
C LEU A 134 7.48 -6.33 7.39
N VAL A 135 8.26 -6.00 8.42
CA VAL A 135 9.54 -5.28 8.26
C VAL A 135 10.54 -6.12 7.46
N VAL A 136 10.67 -7.41 7.77
CA VAL A 136 11.63 -8.31 7.11
C VAL A 136 11.25 -8.55 5.65
N ALA A 137 9.97 -8.82 5.36
CA ALA A 137 9.50 -9.00 3.99
C ALA A 137 9.66 -7.71 3.17
N ALA A 138 9.18 -6.56 3.70
CA ALA A 138 9.29 -5.28 3.01
C ALA A 138 10.74 -4.89 2.73
N ARG A 139 11.68 -5.19 3.65
CA ARG A 139 13.12 -4.92 3.44
C ARG A 139 13.71 -5.63 2.23
N LYS A 140 13.17 -6.79 1.82
CA LYS A 140 13.62 -7.52 0.61
C LYS A 140 13.08 -6.90 -0.67
N ILE A 141 11.95 -6.20 -0.60
CA ILE A 141 11.24 -5.66 -1.76
C ILE A 141 11.84 -4.29 -2.08
N ARG A 142 12.52 -4.19 -3.23
CA ARG A 142 13.14 -2.94 -3.68
C ARG A 142 12.36 -2.38 -4.86
N VAL A 143 11.73 -1.23 -4.63
CA VAL A 143 11.02 -0.45 -5.65
C VAL A 143 11.83 0.81 -5.88
N VAL A 144 12.39 0.93 -7.09
CA VAL A 144 13.19 2.09 -7.51
C VAL A 144 12.43 2.78 -8.64
N THR A 145 12.20 4.08 -8.48
CA THR A 145 11.50 4.92 -9.46
C THR A 145 12.34 6.15 -9.78
N HIS A 146 12.07 6.78 -10.91
CA HIS A 146 12.79 7.96 -11.37
C HIS A 146 11.82 9.03 -11.86
N ASN A 147 12.07 10.28 -11.45
CA ASN A 147 11.50 11.48 -12.05
C ASN A 147 12.64 12.47 -12.33
N ALA A 148 12.75 13.59 -11.61
CA ALA A 148 13.95 14.45 -11.72
C ALA A 148 15.16 13.83 -10.99
N ASN A 149 14.89 13.03 -9.96
CA ASN A 149 15.88 12.23 -9.26
C ASN A 149 15.39 10.79 -9.06
N THR A 150 16.25 9.93 -8.49
CA THR A 150 15.97 8.49 -8.31
C THR A 150 15.66 8.19 -6.85
N MET A 151 14.48 7.63 -6.59
CA MET A 151 14.02 7.24 -5.25
C MET A 151 14.09 5.72 -5.04
N GLY A 152 14.32 5.31 -3.79
CA GLY A 152 14.24 3.90 -3.36
C GLY A 152 15.55 3.11 -3.44
N LEU A 153 16.68 3.76 -3.74
CA LEU A 153 17.99 3.13 -3.74
C LEU A 153 18.43 2.70 -2.32
N PRO A 154 19.19 1.60 -2.17
CA PRO A 154 19.72 1.18 -0.88
C PRO A 154 20.56 2.28 -0.21
N GLY A 155 20.38 2.46 1.10
CA GLY A 155 21.12 3.46 1.88
C GLY A 155 20.59 4.88 1.76
N THR A 156 19.46 5.09 1.07
CA THR A 156 18.79 6.40 0.97
C THR A 156 17.48 6.41 1.75
N LEU A 157 17.11 7.58 2.27
CA LEU A 157 15.81 7.86 2.86
C LEU A 157 15.37 9.24 2.38
N ALA A 158 14.32 9.28 1.56
CA ALA A 158 13.82 10.52 0.99
C ALA A 158 12.74 11.15 1.87
N SER A 159 12.61 12.47 1.78
CA SER A 159 11.65 13.26 2.54
C SER A 159 10.86 14.19 1.62
N ARG A 160 9.54 14.22 1.83
CA ARG A 160 8.67 15.22 1.23
C ARG A 160 8.76 16.52 2.00
N LEU A 161 8.97 17.63 1.30
CA LEU A 161 8.83 18.96 1.87
C LEU A 161 7.43 19.48 1.56
N GLN A 162 6.56 19.53 2.58
CA GLN A 162 5.18 20.01 2.45
C GLN A 162 4.95 21.34 3.19
N PRO A 163 5.27 22.50 2.59
CA PRO A 163 5.12 23.82 3.20
C PRO A 163 3.68 24.34 3.07
N ASN A 164 2.73 23.74 3.78
CA ASN A 164 1.34 24.25 3.76
C ASN A 164 1.23 25.56 4.56
N HIS A 165 0.44 26.51 4.08
CA HIS A 165 0.13 27.74 4.80
C HIS A 165 -1.40 27.91 4.89
N PRO A 166 -1.99 28.35 6.02
CA PRO A 166 -3.45 28.45 6.20
C PRO A 166 -4.21 29.32 5.18
N THR A 167 -3.49 30.12 4.41
CA THR A 167 -4.03 31.06 3.42
C THR A 167 -3.24 31.01 2.10
N ASP A 168 -2.44 29.97 1.90
CA ASP A 168 -1.53 29.84 0.76
C ASP A 168 -0.65 31.06 0.50
N SER A 169 -0.17 31.70 1.58
CA SER A 169 0.72 32.87 1.47
C SER A 169 2.02 32.47 0.81
N VAL A 170 2.28 33.00 -0.39
CA VAL A 170 3.47 32.72 -1.18
C VAL A 170 4.76 32.92 -0.37
N ASP A 171 4.86 34.01 0.39
CA ASP A 171 6.06 34.31 1.16
C ASP A 171 6.23 33.37 2.36
N GLY A 172 5.12 33.00 3.02
CA GLY A 172 5.14 32.03 4.12
C GLY A 172 5.54 30.64 3.66
N ILE A 173 4.99 30.21 2.52
CA ILE A 173 5.35 28.94 1.88
C ILE A 173 6.81 28.95 1.47
N ARG A 174 7.26 30.02 0.79
CA ARG A 174 8.65 30.14 0.33
C ARG A 174 9.64 30.11 1.50
N ALA A 175 9.33 30.77 2.61
CA ALA A 175 10.15 30.71 3.83
C ALA A 175 10.29 29.26 4.35
N ALA A 176 9.18 28.51 4.44
CA ALA A 176 9.19 27.12 4.85
C ALA A 176 9.92 26.19 3.86
N VAL A 177 9.88 26.50 2.54
CA VAL A 177 10.68 25.80 1.54
C VAL A 177 12.17 25.96 1.84
N TYR A 178 12.64 27.19 2.06
CA TYR A 178 14.06 27.43 2.35
C TYR A 178 14.51 26.77 3.65
N GLU A 179 13.69 26.82 4.69
CA GLU A 179 13.96 26.12 5.94
C GLU A 179 14.08 24.61 5.68
N GLY A 180 13.10 23.99 5.03
CA GLY A 180 13.10 22.55 4.77
C GLY A 180 14.29 22.08 3.94
N LEU A 181 14.65 22.82 2.89
CA LEU A 181 15.84 22.54 2.07
C LEU A 181 17.13 22.61 2.90
N SER A 182 17.22 23.52 3.87
CA SER A 182 18.41 23.62 4.75
C SER A 182 18.62 22.38 5.64
N PHE A 183 17.57 21.60 5.89
CA PHE A 183 17.62 20.31 6.60
C PHE A 183 17.72 19.09 5.66
N GLY A 184 17.87 19.32 4.35
CA GLY A 184 17.92 18.24 3.35
C GLY A 184 16.56 17.58 3.06
N SER A 185 15.45 18.25 3.38
CA SER A 185 14.11 17.79 3.00
C SER A 185 13.72 18.29 1.62
N GLY A 186 12.91 17.52 0.90
CA GLY A 186 12.36 17.91 -0.40
C GLY A 186 12.97 17.17 -1.58
N ASP A 187 13.85 16.19 -1.36
CA ASP A 187 14.36 15.30 -2.39
C ASP A 187 13.27 14.35 -2.92
N SER A 188 12.27 13.98 -2.12
CA SER A 188 11.13 13.22 -2.64
C SER A 188 10.23 14.09 -3.51
N VAL A 189 9.82 15.26 -3.00
CA VAL A 189 8.99 16.26 -3.71
C VAL A 189 8.89 17.52 -2.85
N ILE A 190 8.88 18.69 -3.47
CA ILE A 190 8.38 19.94 -2.86
C ILE A 190 6.89 20.05 -3.19
N GLY A 191 6.04 19.65 -2.25
CA GLY A 191 4.62 19.44 -2.48
C GLY A 191 3.72 20.37 -1.66
N ILE A 192 2.75 21.06 -2.25
CA ILE A 192 1.82 21.92 -1.48
C ILE A 192 0.41 21.33 -1.53
N ASN A 193 -0.26 21.19 -0.39
CA ASN A 193 -1.70 20.96 -0.35
C ASN A 193 -2.40 22.33 -0.22
N PRO A 194 -2.99 22.87 -1.30
CA PRO A 194 -3.51 24.22 -1.30
C PRO A 194 -4.80 24.33 -0.47
N SER A 195 -4.99 25.46 0.19
CA SER A 195 -6.29 25.86 0.75
C SER A 195 -7.24 26.41 -0.31
N ASP A 196 -6.73 26.96 -1.41
CA ASP A 196 -7.47 27.40 -2.59
C ASP A 196 -7.02 26.57 -3.80
N ASP A 197 -7.89 25.68 -4.27
CA ASP A 197 -7.64 24.74 -5.36
C ASP A 197 -8.06 25.28 -6.74
N THR A 198 -8.31 26.58 -6.87
CA THR A 198 -8.54 27.21 -8.17
C THR A 198 -7.28 27.15 -9.04
N VAL A 199 -7.49 27.09 -10.37
CA VAL A 199 -6.39 27.06 -11.36
C VAL A 199 -5.39 28.19 -11.15
N GLY A 200 -5.85 29.40 -10.81
CA GLY A 200 -4.99 30.55 -10.57
C GLY A 200 -4.10 30.39 -9.33
N SER A 201 -4.67 29.88 -8.23
CA SER A 201 -3.90 29.59 -7.01
C SER A 201 -2.89 28.46 -7.24
N VAL A 202 -3.34 27.35 -7.83
CA VAL A 202 -2.49 26.20 -8.16
C VAL A 202 -1.33 26.60 -9.07
N SER A 203 -1.59 27.37 -10.14
CA SER A 203 -0.56 27.84 -11.07
C SER A 203 0.49 28.69 -10.36
N ARG A 204 0.06 29.65 -9.54
CA ARG A 204 0.96 30.52 -8.77
C ARG A 204 1.85 29.74 -7.81
N LEU A 205 1.32 28.70 -7.16
CA LEU A 205 2.09 27.85 -6.24
C LEU A 205 3.07 26.94 -6.98
N LEU A 206 2.68 26.40 -8.14
CA LEU A 206 3.55 25.63 -9.02
C LEU A 206 4.69 26.51 -9.56
N GLU A 207 4.39 27.68 -10.11
CA GLU A 207 5.38 28.64 -10.62
C GLU A 207 6.36 29.04 -9.52
N MET A 208 5.87 29.41 -8.34
CA MET A 208 6.74 29.82 -7.24
C MET A 208 7.68 28.71 -6.76
N THR A 209 7.20 27.47 -6.65
CA THR A 209 8.05 26.34 -6.25
C THR A 209 9.05 25.98 -7.35
N TRP A 210 8.64 26.10 -8.62
CA TRP A 210 9.53 25.92 -9.75
C TRP A 210 10.64 26.98 -9.79
N ASP A 211 10.31 28.26 -9.54
CA ASP A 211 11.29 29.34 -9.47
C ASP A 211 12.38 29.06 -8.43
N VAL A 212 12.04 28.45 -7.29
CA VAL A 212 13.03 28.05 -6.28
C VAL A 212 13.89 26.90 -6.78
N ILE A 213 13.29 25.87 -7.40
CA ILE A 213 13.99 24.71 -7.95
C ILE A 213 14.99 25.15 -9.04
N ASP A 214 14.53 25.95 -10.01
CA ASP A 214 15.32 26.41 -11.15
C ASP A 214 16.46 27.32 -10.69
N LYS A 215 16.16 28.32 -9.86
CA LYS A 215 17.16 29.29 -9.37
C LYS A 215 18.31 28.65 -8.60
N TRP A 216 18.02 27.62 -7.81
CA TRP A 216 19.00 26.95 -6.96
C TRP A 216 19.45 25.58 -7.51
N GLU A 217 19.03 25.25 -8.73
CA GLU A 217 19.31 23.97 -9.41
C GLU A 217 19.06 22.75 -8.51
N VAL A 218 17.95 22.78 -7.75
CA VAL A 218 17.63 21.72 -6.77
C VAL A 218 17.22 20.46 -7.54
N PRO A 219 17.88 19.30 -7.35
CA PRO A 219 17.57 18.07 -8.10
C PRO A 219 16.31 17.38 -7.53
N THR A 220 15.15 17.98 -7.73
CA THR A 220 13.86 17.52 -7.25
C THR A 220 12.72 17.91 -8.20
N GLN A 221 11.50 17.53 -7.83
CA GLN A 221 10.24 17.82 -8.50
C GLN A 221 9.32 18.61 -7.57
N ASN A 222 8.45 19.44 -8.14
CA ASN A 222 7.34 20.07 -7.41
C ASN A 222 6.00 19.41 -7.72
N CYS A 223 5.04 19.59 -6.81
CA CYS A 223 3.66 19.12 -6.99
C CYS A 223 2.70 20.00 -6.19
N VAL A 224 1.53 20.32 -6.74
CA VAL A 224 0.43 20.90 -5.97
C VAL A 224 -0.69 19.87 -5.94
N LEU A 225 -1.05 19.43 -4.73
CA LEU A 225 -1.96 18.30 -4.48
C LEU A 225 -3.42 18.77 -4.52
N ALA A 226 -3.83 19.37 -5.63
CA ALA A 226 -5.21 19.69 -5.95
C ALA A 226 -5.94 18.47 -6.53
N HIS A 227 -7.17 18.67 -7.03
CA HIS A 227 -7.83 17.67 -7.86
C HIS A 227 -7.02 17.40 -9.14
N VAL A 228 -6.95 16.13 -9.57
CA VAL A 228 -6.28 15.70 -10.81
C VAL A 228 -6.94 16.27 -12.07
#